data_AF-D5P670-F1
#
_entry.id   AF-D5P670-F1
#
_cell.length_a   1.000
_cell.length_b   1.000
_cell.length_c   1.000
_cell.angle_alpha   90.00
_cell.angle_beta   90.00
_cell.angle_gamma   90.00
#
_symmetry.space_group_name_H-M   'P 1'
#
loop_
_entity.id
_entity.type
_entity.pdbx_description
1 polymer ?
#
loop_
_entity_poly.entity_id
_entity_poly.type
_entity_poly.pdbx_seq_one_letter_code
_entity_poly.pdbx_strand_id
1 'polypeptide(L)'
;MTALVQQIEELGVQEWAALTKRCAEAAVAAAARQGIAPSGAVAAVAAMSEEELIEHRNRFGPAPKRLSPVAQLVHADQLRVVAERQAQKADQDRRDAEAAAEMARAEAERSSRAATAARELARATKTESARQEAQRAEERAAAQQRLDLLRDELEQVRADAAAEAAAAREALRAAEARAEERAAERSAERAAAEQTIQELRAELARVRADAEAEVAAAQEKVRAAEERAEQRIAERASERQAAEHRVEQVRGELERVRADAEAAVAAARGQASGEIAAAQQTAQVQIAQARSAAQEAIARAHTEVEEVRAEASAHVAEARRQADAAIATAHEAVHAEIARVHAEREEIRRAAGLKDPGAGDTLLSIPVPAAGIRAYTGAIEDALSTVRDVDYVLEAAVSGRGRPEEGTDAELVRRLVGAAAEQAWHLSEELRTLPTRFSTAWDVQAAENYVAVAANAYGALLQRIEAAVEQLRVSGESELVQIVTAMLDEHPWRRT
;
A
#
# COMPACT_ATOMS: atom_id res chain seq x y z
N MET A 1 -140.58 -46.95 -142.81
CA MET A 1 -139.74 -45.73 -142.61
C MET A 1 -140.38 -44.73 -141.63
N THR A 2 -141.21 -45.16 -140.66
CA THR A 2 -141.97 -44.24 -139.79
C THR A 2 -141.30 -43.97 -138.44
N ALA A 3 -140.91 -45.01 -137.70
CA ALA A 3 -140.39 -44.87 -136.33
C ALA A 3 -139.15 -43.95 -136.20
N LEU A 4 -138.24 -43.99 -137.19
CA LEU A 4 -137.01 -43.19 -137.18
C LEU A 4 -137.31 -41.68 -137.33
N VAL A 5 -138.41 -41.31 -138.00
CA VAL A 5 -138.85 -39.91 -138.11
C VAL A 5 -139.34 -39.39 -136.74
N GLN A 6 -140.13 -40.18 -136.01
CA GLN A 6 -140.59 -39.80 -134.66
C GLN A 6 -139.43 -39.61 -133.69
N GLN A 7 -138.41 -40.48 -133.71
CA GLN A 7 -137.22 -40.32 -132.86
C GLN A 7 -136.41 -39.06 -133.20
N ILE A 8 -136.43 -38.59 -134.46
CA ILE A 8 -135.83 -37.32 -134.88
C ILE A 8 -136.69 -36.10 -134.46
N GLU A 9 -137.98 -36.28 -134.19
CA GLU A 9 -138.87 -35.23 -133.65
C GLU A 9 -138.79 -35.08 -132.12
N GLU A 10 -138.46 -36.14 -131.38
CA GLU A 10 -138.44 -36.14 -129.90
C GLU A 10 -137.12 -35.63 -129.29
N LEU A 11 -136.03 -35.56 -130.06
CA LEU A 11 -134.75 -35.00 -129.61
C LEU A 11 -134.84 -33.50 -129.28
N GLY A 12 -134.23 -33.10 -128.15
CA GLY A 12 -134.09 -31.69 -127.79
C GLY A 12 -133.26 -30.92 -128.81
N VAL A 13 -133.49 -29.61 -128.99
CA VAL A 13 -132.92 -28.83 -130.11
C VAL A 13 -131.38 -28.86 -130.13
N GLN A 14 -130.72 -28.79 -128.97
CA GLN A 14 -129.27 -28.91 -128.86
C GLN A 14 -128.78 -30.34 -129.17
N GLU A 15 -129.45 -31.36 -128.65
CA GLU A 15 -129.12 -32.77 -128.90
C GLU A 15 -129.29 -33.14 -130.37
N TRP A 16 -130.35 -32.66 -131.00
CA TRP A 16 -130.61 -32.79 -132.44
C TRP A 16 -129.48 -32.16 -133.26
N ALA A 17 -129.02 -30.96 -132.90
CA ALA A 17 -127.96 -30.27 -133.63
C ALA A 17 -126.62 -31.00 -133.51
N ALA A 18 -126.21 -31.34 -132.29
CA ALA A 18 -124.98 -32.10 -132.02
C ALA A 18 -125.00 -33.49 -132.67
N LEU A 19 -126.15 -34.17 -132.70
CA LEU A 19 -126.30 -35.46 -133.40
C LEU A 19 -126.22 -35.29 -134.92
N THR A 20 -126.99 -34.33 -135.47
CA THR A 20 -127.06 -34.07 -136.91
C THR A 20 -125.70 -33.66 -137.48
N LYS A 21 -124.95 -32.82 -136.77
CA LYS A 21 -123.58 -32.44 -137.14
C LYS A 21 -122.67 -33.66 -137.27
N ARG A 22 -122.54 -34.46 -136.21
CA ARG A 22 -121.70 -35.67 -136.20
C ARG A 22 -122.09 -36.68 -137.29
N CYS A 23 -123.39 -36.83 -137.58
CA CYS A 23 -123.86 -37.68 -138.67
C CYS A 23 -123.49 -37.13 -140.06
N ALA A 24 -123.58 -35.81 -140.28
CA ALA A 24 -123.21 -35.19 -141.55
C ALA A 24 -121.68 -35.22 -141.78
N GLU A 25 -120.89 -34.89 -140.76
CA GLU A 25 -119.42 -35.00 -140.78
C GLU A 25 -118.96 -36.43 -141.09
N ALA A 26 -119.57 -37.43 -140.43
CA ALA A 26 -119.29 -38.84 -140.70
C ALA A 26 -119.64 -39.26 -142.13
N ALA A 27 -120.74 -38.76 -142.68
CA ALA A 27 -121.16 -39.04 -144.06
C ALA A 27 -120.22 -38.39 -145.10
N VAL A 28 -119.78 -37.15 -144.89
CA VAL A 28 -118.76 -36.50 -145.72
C VAL A 28 -117.43 -37.27 -145.67
N ALA A 29 -116.99 -37.67 -144.46
CA ALA A 29 -115.78 -38.48 -144.28
C ALA A 29 -115.88 -39.87 -144.93
N ALA A 30 -117.07 -40.48 -144.96
CA ALA A 30 -117.30 -41.75 -145.65
C ALA A 30 -117.24 -41.61 -147.19
N ALA A 31 -117.86 -40.58 -147.75
CA ALA A 31 -117.84 -40.30 -149.19
C ALA A 31 -116.40 -40.04 -149.69
N ALA A 32 -115.64 -39.22 -148.96
CA ALA A 32 -114.24 -38.94 -149.25
C ALA A 32 -113.36 -40.21 -149.29
N ARG A 33 -113.59 -41.17 -148.38
CA ARG A 33 -112.87 -42.46 -148.37
C ARG A 33 -113.20 -43.38 -149.55
N GLN A 34 -114.35 -43.19 -150.20
CA GLN A 34 -114.76 -43.97 -151.37
C GLN A 34 -114.43 -43.28 -152.70
N GLY A 35 -113.83 -42.08 -152.68
CA GLY A 35 -113.55 -41.29 -153.88
C GLY A 35 -114.80 -40.71 -154.56
N ILE A 36 -115.95 -40.74 -153.87
CA ILE A 36 -117.24 -40.24 -154.38
C ILE A 36 -117.44 -38.82 -153.81
N ALA A 37 -117.80 -37.87 -154.67
CA ALA A 37 -118.13 -36.52 -154.22
C ALA A 37 -119.41 -36.57 -153.33
N PRO A 38 -119.37 -36.09 -152.08
CA PRO A 38 -120.56 -36.01 -151.23
C PRO A 38 -121.59 -35.06 -151.84
N SER A 39 -122.89 -35.33 -151.62
CA SER A 39 -123.93 -34.42 -152.10
C SER A 39 -123.86 -33.09 -151.35
N GLY A 40 -124.06 -31.98 -152.07
CA GLY A 40 -123.85 -30.63 -151.55
C GLY A 40 -124.66 -30.31 -150.29
N ALA A 41 -125.84 -30.91 -150.13
CA ALA A 41 -126.67 -30.76 -148.92
C ALA A 41 -126.01 -31.35 -147.67
N VAL A 42 -125.37 -32.52 -147.77
CA VAL A 42 -124.70 -33.17 -146.62
C VAL A 42 -123.40 -32.44 -146.30
N ALA A 43 -122.67 -31.99 -147.33
CA ALA A 43 -121.47 -31.16 -147.15
C ALA A 43 -121.78 -29.82 -146.47
N ALA A 44 -122.90 -29.17 -146.81
CA ALA A 44 -123.35 -27.94 -146.16
C ALA A 44 -123.69 -28.16 -144.68
N VAL A 45 -124.49 -29.18 -144.34
CA VAL A 45 -124.86 -29.49 -142.95
C VAL A 45 -123.65 -29.85 -142.08
N ALA A 46 -122.63 -30.50 -142.64
CA ALA A 46 -121.38 -30.80 -141.94
C ALA A 46 -120.52 -29.55 -141.65
N ALA A 47 -120.62 -28.52 -142.49
CA ALA A 47 -119.83 -27.28 -142.35
C ALA A 47 -120.41 -26.32 -141.30
N MET A 48 -121.70 -26.43 -140.96
CA MET A 48 -122.38 -25.54 -140.00
C MET A 48 -121.93 -25.77 -138.55
N SER A 49 -121.98 -24.72 -137.73
CA SER A 49 -121.80 -24.82 -136.27
C SER A 49 -123.01 -25.49 -135.61
N GLU A 50 -122.87 -25.98 -134.37
CA GLU A 50 -124.03 -26.51 -133.63
C GLU A 50 -125.07 -25.42 -133.34
N GLU A 51 -124.64 -24.17 -133.16
CA GLU A 51 -125.51 -23.00 -132.97
C GLU A 51 -126.27 -22.63 -134.26
N GLU A 52 -125.61 -22.70 -135.42
CA GLU A 52 -126.24 -22.49 -136.74
C GLU A 52 -127.24 -23.62 -137.07
N LEU A 53 -126.94 -24.86 -136.66
CA LEU A 53 -127.86 -25.98 -136.79
C LEU A 53 -129.07 -25.84 -135.84
N ILE A 54 -128.87 -25.36 -134.61
CA ILE A 54 -129.95 -24.96 -133.70
C ILE A 54 -130.83 -23.89 -134.36
N GLU A 55 -130.26 -22.83 -134.95
CA GLU A 55 -131.04 -21.79 -135.64
C GLU A 55 -131.79 -22.35 -136.86
N HIS A 56 -131.15 -23.21 -137.67
CA HIS A 56 -131.78 -23.85 -138.83
C HIS A 56 -132.96 -24.76 -138.43
N ARG A 57 -132.82 -25.55 -137.36
CA ARG A 57 -133.92 -26.35 -136.78
C ARG A 57 -135.05 -25.46 -136.24
N ASN A 58 -134.71 -24.33 -135.62
CA ASN A 58 -135.71 -23.37 -135.13
C ASN A 58 -136.42 -22.60 -136.26
N ARG A 59 -135.79 -22.39 -137.42
CA ARG A 59 -136.40 -21.73 -138.59
C ARG A 59 -137.24 -22.65 -139.48
N PHE A 60 -136.79 -23.89 -139.69
CA PHE A 60 -137.34 -24.80 -140.72
C PHE A 60 -137.84 -26.15 -140.18
N GLY A 61 -137.68 -26.42 -138.88
CA GLY A 61 -138.20 -27.64 -138.24
C GLY A 61 -139.68 -27.54 -137.86
N PRO A 62 -140.31 -28.67 -137.46
CA PRO A 62 -141.66 -28.65 -136.90
C PRO A 62 -141.68 -27.85 -135.59
N ALA A 63 -142.68 -26.98 -135.43
CA ALA A 63 -142.78 -26.09 -134.28
C ALA A 63 -142.90 -26.86 -132.95
N PRO A 64 -142.24 -26.40 -131.87
CA PRO A 64 -142.24 -27.11 -130.58
C PRO A 64 -143.67 -27.22 -130.01
N LYS A 65 -144.04 -28.44 -129.60
CA LYS A 65 -145.34 -28.74 -128.98
C LYS A 65 -145.50 -27.89 -127.72
N ARG A 66 -146.54 -27.04 -127.67
CA ARG A 66 -146.82 -26.18 -126.52
C ARG A 66 -147.10 -27.04 -125.28
N LEU A 67 -146.25 -26.91 -124.25
CA LEU A 67 -146.44 -27.59 -122.98
C LEU A 67 -147.75 -27.15 -122.31
N SER A 68 -148.46 -28.11 -121.71
CA SER A 68 -149.68 -27.87 -120.94
C SER A 68 -149.43 -26.90 -119.77
N PRO A 69 -150.39 -26.02 -119.40
CA PRO A 69 -150.22 -25.07 -118.29
C PRO A 69 -149.79 -25.70 -116.96
N VAL A 70 -150.19 -26.95 -116.69
CA VAL A 70 -149.79 -27.69 -115.48
C VAL A 70 -148.28 -27.94 -115.45
N ALA A 71 -147.65 -28.24 -116.60
CA ALA A 71 -146.21 -28.48 -116.68
C ALA A 71 -145.40 -27.19 -116.46
N GLN A 72 -145.93 -26.03 -116.84
CA GLN A 72 -145.29 -24.73 -116.59
C GLN A 72 -145.26 -24.41 -115.08
N LEU A 73 -146.34 -24.71 -114.36
CA LEU A 73 -146.41 -24.56 -112.90
C LEU A 73 -145.41 -25.46 -112.17
N VAL A 74 -145.31 -26.74 -112.55
CA VAL A 74 -144.33 -27.68 -111.97
C VAL A 74 -142.89 -27.23 -112.23
N HIS A 75 -142.58 -26.74 -113.44
CA HIS A 75 -141.25 -26.23 -113.76
C HIS A 75 -140.90 -24.96 -112.97
N ALA A 76 -141.86 -24.04 -112.82
CA ALA A 76 -141.67 -22.83 -112.01
C ALA A 76 -141.41 -23.14 -110.53
N ASP A 77 -142.13 -24.11 -109.94
CA ASP A 77 -141.91 -24.51 -108.56
C ASP A 77 -140.57 -25.26 -108.36
N GLN A 78 -140.16 -26.08 -109.34
CA GLN A 78 -138.84 -26.70 -109.35
C GLN A 78 -137.72 -25.64 -109.37
N LEU A 79 -137.85 -24.60 -110.19
CA LEU A 79 -136.91 -23.47 -110.21
C LEU A 79 -136.90 -22.70 -108.89
N ARG A 80 -138.07 -22.48 -108.26
CA ARG A 80 -138.18 -21.88 -106.92
C ARG A 80 -137.41 -22.69 -105.87
N VAL A 81 -137.60 -24.02 -105.82
CA VAL A 81 -136.90 -24.90 -104.86
C VAL A 81 -135.38 -24.92 -105.11
N VAL A 82 -134.93 -24.81 -106.36
CA VAL A 82 -133.49 -24.66 -106.68
C VAL A 82 -132.96 -23.30 -106.19
N ALA A 83 -133.68 -22.21 -106.42
CA ALA A 83 -133.30 -20.87 -105.96
C ALA A 83 -133.28 -20.76 -104.42
N GLU A 84 -134.27 -21.32 -103.73
CA GLU A 84 -134.32 -21.38 -102.26
C GLU A 84 -133.13 -22.16 -101.69
N ARG A 85 -132.76 -23.30 -102.29
CA ARG A 85 -131.56 -24.06 -101.90
C ARG A 85 -130.26 -23.33 -102.20
N GLN A 86 -130.18 -22.60 -103.31
CA GLN A 86 -129.02 -21.77 -103.64
C GLN A 86 -128.86 -20.60 -102.66
N ALA A 87 -129.96 -19.94 -102.29
CA ALA A 87 -129.95 -18.87 -101.28
C ALA A 87 -129.55 -19.40 -99.90
N GLN A 88 -130.14 -20.52 -99.46
CA GLN A 88 -129.76 -21.18 -98.20
C GLN A 88 -128.28 -21.58 -98.18
N LYS A 89 -127.76 -22.10 -99.31
CA LYS A 89 -126.34 -22.41 -99.42
C LYS A 89 -125.49 -21.13 -99.35
N ALA A 90 -125.83 -20.08 -100.09
CA ALA A 90 -125.07 -18.83 -100.08
C ALA A 90 -125.03 -18.17 -98.69
N ASP A 91 -126.12 -18.24 -97.92
CA ASP A 91 -126.16 -17.76 -96.54
C ASP A 91 -125.34 -18.63 -95.58
N GLN A 92 -125.24 -19.94 -95.84
CA GLN A 92 -124.38 -20.85 -95.09
C GLN A 92 -122.89 -20.65 -95.44
N ASP A 93 -122.54 -20.64 -96.73
CA ASP A 93 -121.20 -20.33 -97.24
C ASP A 93 -120.71 -18.96 -96.69
N ARG A 94 -121.62 -17.97 -96.56
CA ARG A 94 -121.35 -16.67 -95.93
C ARG A 94 -121.06 -16.79 -94.43
N ARG A 95 -121.88 -17.51 -93.67
CA ARG A 95 -121.65 -17.73 -92.22
C ARG A 95 -120.36 -18.49 -91.94
N ASP A 96 -120.04 -19.47 -92.78
CA ASP A 96 -118.81 -20.25 -92.65
C ASP A 96 -117.58 -19.39 -93.00
N ALA A 97 -117.69 -18.47 -93.97
CA ALA A 97 -116.66 -17.47 -94.25
C ALA A 97 -116.53 -16.41 -93.13
N GLU A 98 -117.63 -15.96 -92.53
CA GLU A 98 -117.65 -15.08 -91.36
C GLU A 98 -116.95 -15.74 -90.17
N ALA A 99 -117.31 -17.00 -89.84
CA ALA A 99 -116.69 -17.78 -88.77
C ALA A 99 -115.20 -18.08 -89.04
N ALA A 100 -114.83 -18.40 -90.29
CA ALA A 100 -113.43 -18.57 -90.67
C ALA A 100 -112.61 -17.28 -90.51
N ALA A 101 -113.19 -16.12 -90.86
CA ALA A 101 -112.56 -14.82 -90.65
C ALA A 101 -112.41 -14.47 -89.16
N GLU A 102 -113.39 -14.81 -88.31
CA GLU A 102 -113.29 -14.64 -86.86
C GLU A 102 -112.23 -15.56 -86.24
N MET A 103 -112.17 -16.84 -86.63
CA MET A 103 -111.11 -17.76 -86.18
C MET A 103 -109.72 -17.26 -86.60
N ALA A 104 -109.56 -16.82 -87.84
CA ALA A 104 -108.29 -16.26 -88.34
C ALA A 104 -107.88 -14.98 -87.60
N ARG A 105 -108.83 -14.09 -87.27
CA ARG A 105 -108.58 -12.91 -86.42
C ARG A 105 -108.14 -13.32 -85.01
N ALA A 106 -108.86 -14.26 -84.38
CA ALA A 106 -108.54 -14.76 -83.04
C ALA A 106 -107.19 -15.49 -82.99
N GLU A 107 -106.76 -16.16 -84.07
CA GLU A 107 -105.43 -16.75 -84.19
C GLU A 107 -104.33 -15.71 -84.46
N ALA A 108 -104.58 -14.71 -85.31
CA ALA A 108 -103.68 -13.60 -85.54
C ALA A 108 -103.46 -12.76 -84.27
N GLU A 109 -104.52 -12.52 -83.49
CA GLU A 109 -104.43 -11.87 -82.17
C GLU A 109 -103.64 -12.71 -81.16
N ARG A 110 -103.92 -14.02 -81.04
CA ARG A 110 -103.15 -14.91 -80.16
C ARG A 110 -101.67 -14.94 -80.55
N SER A 111 -101.38 -15.01 -81.85
CA SER A 111 -100.02 -14.96 -82.40
C SER A 111 -99.33 -13.63 -82.13
N SER A 112 -100.05 -12.51 -82.28
CA SER A 112 -99.53 -11.15 -81.99
C SER A 112 -99.22 -10.97 -80.49
N ARG A 113 -100.11 -11.42 -79.61
CA ARG A 113 -99.91 -11.41 -78.15
C ARG A 113 -98.72 -12.31 -77.75
N ALA A 114 -98.62 -13.52 -78.31
CA ALA A 114 -97.50 -14.43 -78.07
C ALA A 114 -96.16 -13.87 -78.57
N ALA A 115 -96.13 -13.28 -79.77
CA ALA A 115 -94.93 -12.63 -80.31
C ALA A 115 -94.53 -11.39 -79.50
N THR A 116 -95.49 -10.67 -78.93
CA THR A 116 -95.23 -9.51 -78.03
C THR A 116 -94.63 -9.99 -76.71
N ALA A 117 -95.25 -10.96 -76.04
CA ALA A 117 -94.72 -11.56 -74.82
C ALA A 117 -93.32 -12.18 -75.02
N ALA A 118 -93.07 -12.87 -76.14
CA ALA A 118 -91.75 -13.41 -76.47
C ALA A 118 -90.69 -12.30 -76.67
N ARG A 119 -91.07 -11.16 -77.27
CA ARG A 119 -90.18 -9.98 -77.40
C ARG A 119 -89.92 -9.31 -76.05
N GLU A 120 -90.90 -9.27 -75.16
CA GLU A 120 -90.78 -8.72 -73.81
C GLU A 120 -89.88 -9.60 -72.93
N LEU A 121 -90.07 -10.92 -72.96
CA LEU A 121 -89.17 -11.88 -72.30
C LEU A 121 -87.74 -11.76 -72.84
N ALA A 122 -87.54 -11.73 -74.17
CA ALA A 122 -86.22 -11.55 -74.76
C ALA A 122 -85.55 -10.21 -74.37
N ARG A 123 -86.32 -9.13 -74.21
CA ARG A 123 -85.83 -7.85 -73.67
C ARG A 123 -85.46 -7.99 -72.19
N ALA A 124 -86.30 -8.62 -71.37
CA ALA A 124 -86.05 -8.86 -69.95
C ALA A 124 -84.74 -9.64 -69.77
N THR A 125 -84.61 -10.82 -70.39
CA THR A 125 -83.40 -11.65 -70.35
C THR A 125 -82.15 -10.89 -70.84
N LYS A 126 -82.26 -10.07 -71.90
CA LYS A 126 -81.13 -9.24 -72.37
C LYS A 126 -80.75 -8.14 -71.38
N THR A 127 -81.71 -7.52 -70.71
CA THR A 127 -81.40 -6.53 -69.65
C THR A 127 -80.85 -7.18 -68.39
N GLU A 128 -81.24 -8.41 -68.09
CA GLU A 128 -80.66 -9.20 -67.00
C GLU A 128 -79.23 -9.64 -67.32
N SER A 129 -78.98 -10.20 -68.51
CA SER A 129 -77.63 -10.61 -68.92
C SER A 129 -76.66 -9.42 -68.94
N ALA A 130 -77.10 -8.26 -69.46
CA ALA A 130 -76.30 -7.03 -69.45
C ALA A 130 -76.02 -6.52 -68.02
N ARG A 131 -76.96 -6.65 -67.08
CA ARG A 131 -76.72 -6.34 -65.65
C ARG A 131 -75.72 -7.30 -65.02
N GLN A 132 -75.86 -8.61 -65.27
CA GLN A 132 -74.91 -9.61 -64.77
C GLN A 132 -73.51 -9.44 -65.39
N GLU A 133 -73.40 -9.02 -66.65
CA GLU A 133 -72.13 -8.69 -67.30
C GLU A 133 -71.49 -7.41 -66.73
N ALA A 134 -72.28 -6.37 -66.45
CA ALA A 134 -71.82 -5.17 -65.75
C ALA A 134 -71.32 -5.50 -64.33
N GLN A 135 -72.09 -6.26 -63.55
CA GLN A 135 -71.70 -6.71 -62.21
C GLN A 135 -70.39 -7.52 -62.25
N ARG A 136 -70.25 -8.48 -63.17
CA ARG A 136 -68.99 -9.23 -63.36
C ARG A 136 -67.82 -8.34 -63.80
N ALA A 137 -68.09 -7.24 -64.51
CA ALA A 137 -67.05 -6.27 -64.88
C ALA A 137 -66.61 -5.41 -63.69
N GLU A 138 -67.56 -4.96 -62.86
CA GLU A 138 -67.32 -4.26 -61.60
C GLU A 138 -66.56 -5.14 -60.59
N GLU A 139 -66.98 -6.40 -60.41
CA GLU A 139 -66.28 -7.41 -59.61
C GLU A 139 -64.83 -7.62 -60.06
N ARG A 140 -64.59 -7.74 -61.37
CA ARG A 140 -63.24 -7.87 -61.95
C ARG A 140 -62.41 -6.60 -61.76
N ALA A 141 -63.00 -5.43 -61.93
CA ALA A 141 -62.30 -4.16 -61.72
C ALA A 141 -61.90 -3.98 -60.25
N ALA A 142 -62.81 -4.28 -59.31
CA ALA A 142 -62.52 -4.24 -57.87
C ALA A 142 -61.50 -5.31 -57.45
N ALA A 143 -61.54 -6.51 -58.05
CA ALA A 143 -60.53 -7.54 -57.82
C ALA A 143 -59.15 -7.13 -58.36
N GLN A 144 -59.09 -6.51 -59.55
CA GLN A 144 -57.85 -6.01 -60.14
C GLN A 144 -57.26 -4.88 -59.28
N GLN A 145 -58.07 -3.90 -58.87
CA GLN A 145 -57.65 -2.82 -57.97
C GLN A 145 -57.07 -3.37 -56.65
N ARG A 146 -57.68 -4.42 -56.07
CA ARG A 146 -57.13 -5.09 -54.87
C ARG A 146 -55.80 -5.80 -55.15
N LEU A 147 -55.65 -6.44 -56.30
CA LEU A 147 -54.39 -7.08 -56.69
C LEU A 147 -53.27 -6.06 -56.92
N ASP A 148 -53.60 -4.87 -57.44
CA ASP A 148 -52.63 -3.80 -57.66
C ASP A 148 -52.24 -3.12 -56.34
N LEU A 149 -53.20 -2.82 -55.44
CA LEU A 149 -52.88 -2.37 -54.08
C LEU A 149 -51.98 -3.38 -53.33
N LEU A 150 -52.27 -4.68 -53.42
CA LEU A 150 -51.44 -5.73 -52.82
C LEU A 150 -50.07 -5.90 -53.49
N ARG A 151 -49.87 -5.40 -54.72
CA ARG A 151 -48.55 -5.31 -55.38
C ARG A 151 -47.78 -4.12 -54.86
N ASP A 152 -48.42 -2.95 -54.79
CA ASP A 152 -47.82 -1.71 -54.29
C ASP A 152 -47.39 -1.85 -52.82
N GLU A 153 -48.25 -2.41 -51.96
CA GLU A 153 -47.92 -2.76 -50.56
C GLU A 153 -46.73 -3.73 -50.46
N LEU A 154 -46.69 -4.74 -51.34
CA LEU A 154 -45.63 -5.75 -51.36
C LEU A 154 -44.32 -5.25 -51.96
N GLU A 155 -44.35 -4.27 -52.86
CA GLU A 155 -43.18 -3.54 -53.33
C GLU A 155 -42.64 -2.61 -52.25
N GLN A 156 -43.53 -1.87 -51.55
CA GLN A 156 -43.14 -1.04 -50.41
C GLN A 156 -42.48 -1.90 -49.31
N VAL A 157 -43.11 -2.98 -48.86
CA VAL A 157 -42.54 -3.88 -47.83
C VAL A 157 -41.18 -4.47 -48.27
N ARG A 158 -40.96 -4.69 -49.57
CA ARG A 158 -39.65 -5.10 -50.10
C ARG A 158 -38.62 -3.97 -50.07
N ALA A 159 -39.02 -2.73 -50.37
CA ALA A 159 -38.15 -1.57 -50.31
C ALA A 159 -37.74 -1.26 -48.85
N ASP A 160 -38.71 -1.27 -47.92
CA ASP A 160 -38.50 -1.07 -46.49
C ASP A 160 -37.58 -2.16 -45.92
N ALA A 161 -37.85 -3.45 -46.19
CA ALA A 161 -36.98 -4.55 -45.76
C ALA A 161 -35.58 -4.50 -46.39
N ALA A 162 -35.43 -3.98 -47.61
CA ALA A 162 -34.12 -3.76 -48.23
C ALA A 162 -33.35 -2.60 -47.58
N ALA A 163 -34.04 -1.53 -47.16
CA ALA A 163 -33.47 -0.42 -46.42
C ALA A 163 -33.05 -0.84 -45.00
N GLU A 164 -33.89 -1.60 -44.28
CA GLU A 164 -33.52 -2.19 -42.98
C GLU A 164 -32.31 -3.12 -43.12
N ALA A 165 -32.28 -3.98 -44.14
CA ALA A 165 -31.14 -4.87 -44.39
C ALA A 165 -29.86 -4.12 -44.77
N ALA A 166 -29.95 -2.94 -45.41
CA ALA A 166 -28.81 -2.06 -45.65
C ALA A 166 -28.32 -1.42 -44.34
N ALA A 167 -29.21 -0.80 -43.57
CA ALA A 167 -28.89 -0.18 -42.28
C ALA A 167 -28.29 -1.18 -41.29
N ALA A 168 -28.81 -2.40 -41.22
CA ALA A 168 -28.26 -3.47 -40.38
C ALA A 168 -26.83 -3.88 -40.79
N ARG A 169 -26.52 -3.89 -42.09
CA ARG A 169 -25.17 -4.17 -42.60
C ARG A 169 -24.20 -3.03 -42.32
N GLU A 170 -24.66 -1.78 -42.36
CA GLU A 170 -23.84 -0.62 -42.00
C GLU A 170 -23.59 -0.54 -40.48
N ALA A 171 -24.60 -0.85 -39.66
CA ALA A 171 -24.45 -1.00 -38.21
C ALA A 171 -23.48 -2.13 -37.85
N LEU A 172 -23.53 -3.27 -38.56
CA LEU A 172 -22.57 -4.37 -38.40
C LEU A 172 -21.14 -3.92 -38.73
N ARG A 173 -20.92 -3.30 -39.90
CA ARG A 173 -19.60 -2.77 -40.29
C ARG A 173 -19.06 -1.74 -39.29
N ALA A 174 -19.91 -0.88 -38.77
CA ALA A 174 -19.54 0.09 -37.74
C ALA A 174 -19.15 -0.59 -36.41
N ALA A 175 -19.86 -1.65 -36.02
CA ALA A 175 -19.52 -2.45 -34.84
C ALA A 175 -18.22 -3.26 -35.03
N GLU A 176 -18.00 -3.82 -36.23
CA GLU A 176 -16.76 -4.50 -36.63
C GLU A 176 -15.57 -3.54 -36.57
N ALA A 177 -15.66 -2.37 -37.22
CA ALA A 177 -14.60 -1.35 -37.19
C ALA A 177 -14.29 -0.86 -35.76
N ARG A 178 -15.30 -0.68 -34.90
CA ARG A 178 -15.12 -0.35 -33.47
C ARG A 178 -14.61 -1.53 -32.63
N ALA A 179 -14.72 -2.77 -33.10
CA ALA A 179 -14.11 -3.94 -32.48
C ALA A 179 -12.63 -4.08 -32.88
N GLU A 180 -12.30 -3.80 -34.14
CA GLU A 180 -10.92 -3.73 -34.66
C GLU A 180 -10.13 -2.57 -34.02
N GLU A 181 -10.70 -1.36 -33.97
CA GLU A 181 -10.12 -0.21 -33.28
C GLU A 181 -9.81 -0.53 -31.81
N ARG A 182 -10.80 -1.06 -31.07
CA ARG A 182 -10.57 -1.49 -29.67
C ARG A 182 -9.71 -2.75 -29.55
N ALA A 183 -9.36 -3.44 -30.63
CA ALA A 183 -8.32 -4.49 -30.61
C ALA A 183 -6.93 -3.86 -30.83
N ALA A 184 -6.83 -2.89 -31.74
CA ALA A 184 -5.62 -2.11 -31.97
C ALA A 184 -5.21 -1.31 -30.72
N GLU A 185 -6.14 -0.58 -30.09
CA GLU A 185 -5.92 0.13 -28.81
C GLU A 185 -5.35 -0.81 -27.75
N ARG A 186 -6.03 -1.93 -27.45
CA ARG A 186 -5.56 -2.92 -26.46
C ARG A 186 -4.25 -3.61 -26.84
N SER A 187 -3.87 -3.62 -28.12
CA SER A 187 -2.55 -4.10 -28.56
C SER A 187 -1.45 -3.05 -28.31
N ALA A 188 -1.75 -1.77 -28.53
CA ALA A 188 -0.85 -0.65 -28.25
C ALA A 188 -0.65 -0.44 -26.74
N GLU A 189 -1.73 -0.53 -25.94
CA GLU A 189 -1.68 -0.52 -24.48
C GLU A 189 -0.77 -1.63 -23.93
N ARG A 190 -0.89 -2.86 -24.49
CA ARG A 190 -0.02 -3.98 -24.12
C ARG A 190 1.42 -3.73 -24.52
N ALA A 191 1.68 -3.28 -25.74
CA ALA A 191 3.04 -2.99 -26.20
C ALA A 191 3.71 -1.90 -25.35
N ALA A 192 2.97 -0.84 -24.98
CA ALA A 192 3.45 0.21 -24.07
C ALA A 192 3.72 -0.33 -22.66
N ALA A 193 2.80 -1.11 -22.08
CA ALA A 193 3.00 -1.72 -20.77
C ALA A 193 4.17 -2.72 -20.76
N GLU A 194 4.34 -3.51 -21.82
CA GLU A 194 5.49 -4.41 -22.00
C GLU A 194 6.79 -3.61 -22.12
N GLN A 195 6.82 -2.49 -22.87
CA GLN A 195 7.97 -1.59 -22.93
C GLN A 195 8.32 -1.05 -21.54
N THR A 196 7.37 -0.49 -20.79
CA THR A 196 7.59 0.00 -19.42
C THR A 196 8.12 -1.10 -18.49
N ILE A 197 7.63 -2.33 -18.63
CA ILE A 197 8.14 -3.48 -17.85
C ILE A 197 9.59 -3.82 -18.22
N GLN A 198 9.99 -3.71 -19.49
CA GLN A 198 11.39 -3.93 -19.90
C GLN A 198 12.30 -2.77 -19.48
N GLU A 199 11.82 -1.53 -19.50
CA GLU A 199 12.53 -0.35 -18.99
C GLU A 199 12.79 -0.48 -17.49
N LEU A 200 11.76 -0.79 -16.68
CA LEU A 200 11.90 -1.05 -15.24
C LEU A 200 12.82 -2.24 -14.95
N ARG A 201 12.83 -3.28 -15.79
CA ARG A 201 13.80 -4.39 -15.68
C ARG A 201 15.24 -3.96 -15.97
N ALA A 202 15.44 -3.08 -16.96
CA ALA A 202 16.75 -2.54 -17.27
C ALA A 202 17.27 -1.60 -16.16
N GLU A 203 16.39 -0.80 -15.56
CA GLU A 203 16.71 0.01 -14.39
C GLU A 203 17.04 -0.85 -13.16
N LEU A 204 16.24 -1.87 -12.86
CA LEU A 204 16.55 -2.83 -11.79
C LEU A 204 17.86 -3.60 -12.04
N ALA A 205 18.22 -3.87 -13.30
CA ALA A 205 19.51 -4.47 -13.64
C ALA A 205 20.69 -3.51 -13.42
N ARG A 206 20.54 -2.23 -13.76
CA ARG A 206 21.53 -1.17 -13.47
C ARG A 206 21.73 -1.02 -11.96
N VAL A 207 20.65 -0.77 -11.22
CA VAL A 207 20.69 -0.59 -9.75
C VAL A 207 21.30 -1.79 -9.04
N ARG A 208 21.12 -3.01 -9.55
CA ARG A 208 21.83 -4.21 -9.03
C ARG A 208 23.33 -4.18 -9.34
N ALA A 209 23.74 -3.89 -10.57
CA ALA A 209 25.14 -3.76 -10.93
C ALA A 209 25.86 -2.64 -10.15
N ASP A 210 25.19 -1.50 -9.97
CA ASP A 210 25.68 -0.36 -9.18
C ASP A 210 25.83 -0.75 -7.69
N ALA A 211 24.85 -1.46 -7.13
CA ALA A 211 24.92 -1.97 -5.76
C ALA A 211 25.99 -3.06 -5.57
N GLU A 212 26.17 -3.97 -6.54
CA GLU A 212 27.25 -4.96 -6.55
C GLU A 212 28.63 -4.28 -6.64
N ALA A 213 28.76 -3.21 -7.43
CA ALA A 213 29.97 -2.40 -7.52
C ALA A 213 30.28 -1.64 -6.22
N GLU A 214 29.29 -1.02 -5.56
CA GLU A 214 29.48 -0.38 -4.26
C GLU A 214 29.80 -1.39 -3.15
N VAL A 215 29.19 -2.58 -3.17
CA VAL A 215 29.54 -3.66 -2.23
C VAL A 215 30.98 -4.15 -2.45
N ALA A 216 31.42 -4.33 -3.69
CA ALA A 216 32.82 -4.65 -4.00
C ALA A 216 33.77 -3.53 -3.55
N ALA A 217 33.45 -2.26 -3.85
CA ALA A 217 34.23 -1.11 -3.42
C ALA A 217 34.28 -0.96 -1.88
N ALA A 218 33.22 -1.35 -1.17
CA ALA A 218 33.21 -1.41 0.29
C ALA A 218 34.08 -2.55 0.83
N GLN A 219 34.05 -3.74 0.21
CA GLN A 219 34.89 -4.87 0.59
C GLN A 219 36.38 -4.58 0.40
N GLU A 220 36.79 -3.95 -0.70
CA GLU A 220 38.19 -3.54 -0.89
C GLU A 220 38.63 -2.42 0.07
N LYS A 221 37.72 -1.48 0.43
CA LYS A 221 37.98 -0.49 1.51
C LYS A 221 38.19 -1.17 2.87
N VAL A 222 37.44 -2.24 3.18
CA VAL A 222 37.62 -3.02 4.41
C VAL A 222 38.96 -3.76 4.39
N ARG A 223 39.29 -4.49 3.31
CA ARG A 223 40.59 -5.17 3.16
C ARG A 223 41.77 -4.21 3.32
N ALA A 224 41.73 -3.06 2.64
CA ALA A 224 42.78 -2.05 2.75
C ALA A 224 42.91 -1.48 4.18
N ALA A 225 41.82 -1.43 4.95
CA ALA A 225 41.85 -1.04 6.36
C ALA A 225 42.38 -2.17 7.27
N GLU A 226 42.05 -3.43 6.97
CA GLU A 226 42.58 -4.62 7.65
C GLU A 226 44.08 -4.77 7.42
N GLU A 227 44.56 -4.71 6.17
CA GLU A 227 46.00 -4.67 5.83
C GLU A 227 46.73 -3.51 6.55
N ARG A 228 46.10 -2.33 6.62
CA ARG A 228 46.69 -1.18 7.34
C ARG A 228 46.70 -1.40 8.86
N ALA A 229 45.75 -2.14 9.42
CA ALA A 229 45.74 -2.53 10.82
C ALA A 229 46.80 -3.59 11.12
N GLU A 230 46.98 -4.59 10.26
CA GLU A 230 48.05 -5.60 10.36
C GLU A 230 49.44 -4.97 10.26
N GLN A 231 49.66 -4.08 9.28
CA GLN A 231 50.88 -3.26 9.18
C GLN A 231 51.15 -2.51 10.48
N ARG A 232 50.13 -1.87 11.06
CA ARG A 232 50.23 -1.13 12.34
C ARG A 232 50.48 -2.01 13.55
N ILE A 233 50.05 -3.28 13.52
CA ILE A 233 50.37 -4.28 14.55
C ILE A 233 51.83 -4.73 14.41
N ALA A 234 52.31 -4.97 13.18
CA ALA A 234 53.70 -5.32 12.88
C ALA A 234 54.69 -4.18 13.20
N GLU A 235 54.36 -2.93 12.82
CA GLU A 235 55.06 -1.71 13.24
C GLU A 235 55.21 -1.68 14.77
N ARG A 236 54.09 -1.77 15.50
CA ARG A 236 54.08 -1.77 16.98
C ARG A 236 54.75 -3.00 17.63
N ALA A 237 54.97 -4.08 16.88
CA ALA A 237 55.72 -5.24 17.36
C ALA A 237 57.23 -5.00 17.21
N SER A 238 57.67 -4.47 16.07
CA SER A 238 59.08 -4.13 15.85
C SER A 238 59.54 -2.94 16.71
N GLU A 239 58.67 -1.94 16.94
CA GLU A 239 58.90 -0.86 17.91
C GLU A 239 59.11 -1.39 19.33
N ARG A 240 58.29 -2.36 19.77
CA ARG A 240 58.42 -2.99 21.09
C ARG A 240 59.69 -3.80 21.20
N GLN A 241 60.00 -4.66 20.22
CA GLN A 241 61.24 -5.42 20.20
C GLN A 241 62.49 -4.51 20.21
N ALA A 242 62.45 -3.39 19.48
CA ALA A 242 63.53 -2.40 19.49
C ALA A 242 63.64 -1.63 20.82
N ALA A 243 62.51 -1.37 21.50
CA ALA A 243 62.50 -0.76 22.82
C ALA A 243 63.00 -1.74 23.91
N GLU A 244 62.56 -3.00 23.87
CA GLU A 244 63.00 -4.08 24.74
C GLU A 244 64.52 -4.29 24.61
N HIS A 245 65.05 -4.37 23.40
CA HIS A 245 66.49 -4.51 23.18
C HIS A 245 67.31 -3.31 23.69
N ARG A 246 66.77 -2.07 23.59
CA ARG A 246 67.38 -0.89 24.23
C ARG A 246 67.35 -0.97 25.76
N VAL A 247 66.29 -1.50 26.35
CA VAL A 247 66.20 -1.72 27.80
C VAL A 247 67.18 -2.81 28.25
N GLU A 248 67.37 -3.88 27.47
CA GLU A 248 68.41 -4.89 27.70
C GLU A 248 69.82 -4.30 27.59
N GLN A 249 70.09 -3.49 26.57
CA GLN A 249 71.37 -2.79 26.43
C GLN A 249 71.65 -1.89 27.65
N VAL A 250 70.68 -1.05 28.04
CA VAL A 250 70.82 -0.16 29.21
C VAL A 250 70.97 -0.96 30.51
N ARG A 251 70.32 -2.11 30.67
CA ARG A 251 70.55 -3.02 31.80
C ARG A 251 71.98 -3.56 31.81
N GLY A 252 72.48 -4.07 30.68
CA GLY A 252 73.85 -4.55 30.56
C GLY A 252 74.91 -3.45 30.75
N GLU A 253 74.61 -2.21 30.37
CA GLU A 253 75.46 -1.05 30.65
C GLU A 253 75.42 -0.66 32.15
N LEU A 254 74.26 -0.68 32.79
CA LEU A 254 74.13 -0.47 34.24
C LEU A 254 74.82 -1.58 35.06
N GLU A 255 74.79 -2.83 34.58
CA GLU A 255 75.50 -3.96 35.20
C GLU A 255 77.02 -3.81 35.08
N ARG A 256 77.54 -3.35 33.93
CA ARG A 256 78.96 -2.98 33.81
C ARG A 256 79.32 -1.82 34.73
N VAL A 257 78.55 -0.73 34.74
CA VAL A 257 78.81 0.42 35.63
C VAL A 257 78.76 0.02 37.11
N ARG A 258 77.90 -0.93 37.50
CA ARG A 258 77.92 -1.52 38.86
C ARG A 258 79.19 -2.32 39.11
N ALA A 259 79.59 -3.21 38.21
CA ALA A 259 80.81 -4.01 38.36
C ALA A 259 82.08 -3.12 38.40
N ASP A 260 82.15 -2.09 37.55
CA ASP A 260 83.24 -1.11 37.52
C ASP A 260 83.26 -0.26 38.79
N ALA A 261 82.10 0.14 39.31
CA ALA A 261 81.99 0.86 40.59
C ALA A 261 82.35 -0.02 41.80
N GLU A 262 81.94 -1.29 41.81
CA GLU A 262 82.34 -2.26 42.84
C GLU A 262 83.85 -2.53 42.80
N ALA A 263 84.43 -2.67 41.61
CA ALA A 263 85.88 -2.78 41.41
C ALA A 263 86.63 -1.51 41.86
N ALA A 264 86.11 -0.32 41.55
CA ALA A 264 86.67 0.95 42.00
C ALA A 264 86.59 1.11 43.54
N VAL A 265 85.47 0.71 44.16
CA VAL A 265 85.31 0.70 45.62
C VAL A 265 86.23 -0.34 46.28
N ALA A 266 86.42 -1.51 45.66
CA ALA A 266 87.39 -2.50 46.12
C ALA A 266 88.83 -2.00 46.02
N ALA A 267 89.20 -1.34 44.91
CA ALA A 267 90.51 -0.73 44.72
C ALA A 267 90.77 0.40 45.73
N ALA A 268 89.80 1.30 45.93
CA ALA A 268 89.89 2.38 46.91
C ALA A 268 90.00 1.85 48.36
N ARG A 269 89.25 0.79 48.70
CA ARG A 269 89.41 0.09 50.00
C ARG A 269 90.78 -0.57 50.13
N GLY A 270 91.32 -1.13 49.05
CA GLY A 270 92.68 -1.68 49.00
C GLY A 270 93.76 -0.61 49.21
N GLN A 271 93.62 0.55 48.57
CA GLN A 271 94.51 1.70 48.75
C GLN A 271 94.44 2.23 50.19
N ALA A 272 93.24 2.52 50.71
CA ALA A 272 93.05 2.98 52.08
C ALA A 272 93.58 1.97 53.12
N SER A 273 93.40 0.66 52.88
CA SER A 273 93.99 -0.41 53.70
C SER A 273 95.53 -0.35 53.70
N GLY A 274 96.15 -0.18 52.52
CA GLY A 274 97.60 -0.03 52.39
C GLY A 274 98.15 1.23 53.06
N GLU A 275 97.46 2.37 52.92
CA GLU A 275 97.80 3.63 53.59
C GLU A 275 97.68 3.52 55.12
N ILE A 276 96.60 2.90 55.62
CA ILE A 276 96.43 2.62 57.06
C ILE A 276 97.54 1.70 57.57
N ALA A 277 97.90 0.65 56.83
CA ALA A 277 99.00 -0.24 57.21
C ALA A 277 100.36 0.48 57.24
N ALA A 278 100.66 1.32 56.24
CA ALA A 278 101.88 2.12 56.19
C ALA A 278 101.93 3.15 57.33
N ALA A 279 100.82 3.83 57.62
CA ALA A 279 100.70 4.76 58.74
C ALA A 279 100.87 4.05 60.10
N GLN A 280 100.26 2.87 60.28
CA GLN A 280 100.45 2.06 61.49
C GLN A 280 101.90 1.61 61.66
N GLN A 281 102.57 1.18 60.58
CA GLN A 281 103.98 0.76 60.65
C GLN A 281 104.91 1.95 60.96
N THR A 282 104.62 3.13 60.40
CA THR A 282 105.32 4.38 60.72
C THR A 282 105.13 4.77 62.20
N ALA A 283 103.89 4.69 62.70
CA ALA A 283 103.59 4.95 64.10
C ALA A 283 104.26 3.95 65.06
N GLN A 284 104.33 2.66 64.69
CA GLN A 284 105.03 1.64 65.47
C GLN A 284 106.54 1.91 65.55
N VAL A 285 107.18 2.37 64.46
CA VAL A 285 108.59 2.79 64.46
C VAL A 285 108.80 4.00 65.39
N GLN A 286 107.92 5.00 65.32
CA GLN A 286 107.98 6.17 66.21
C GLN A 286 107.78 5.79 67.69
N ILE A 287 106.84 4.88 67.99
CA ILE A 287 106.61 4.36 69.36
C ILE A 287 107.84 3.58 69.86
N ALA A 288 108.50 2.80 69.00
CA ALA A 288 109.72 2.09 69.37
C ALA A 288 110.88 3.06 69.67
N GLN A 289 111.07 4.09 68.83
CA GLN A 289 112.06 5.15 69.05
C GLN A 289 111.81 5.91 70.36
N ALA A 290 110.56 6.32 70.61
CA ALA A 290 110.17 7.01 71.84
C ALA A 290 110.39 6.14 73.09
N ARG A 291 110.14 4.83 73.01
CA ARG A 291 110.42 3.89 74.11
C ARG A 291 111.92 3.74 74.38
N SER A 292 112.76 3.67 73.34
CA SER A 292 114.22 3.63 73.50
C SER A 292 114.74 4.89 74.20
N ALA A 293 114.33 6.07 73.73
CA ALA A 293 114.71 7.35 74.33
C ALA A 293 114.25 7.47 75.80
N ALA A 294 113.04 6.99 76.12
CA ALA A 294 112.55 6.94 77.50
C ALA A 294 113.36 5.99 78.39
N GLN A 295 113.76 4.83 77.88
CA GLN A 295 114.61 3.88 78.62
C GLN A 295 116.02 4.45 78.89
N GLU A 296 116.61 5.14 77.92
CA GLU A 296 117.90 5.83 78.12
C GLU A 296 117.82 7.00 79.10
N ALA A 297 116.66 7.67 79.21
CA ALA A 297 116.43 8.72 80.20
C ALA A 297 116.29 8.12 81.61
N ILE A 298 115.53 7.03 81.75
CA ILE A 298 115.36 6.30 83.02
C ILE A 298 116.70 5.73 83.51
N ALA A 299 117.53 5.20 82.60
CA ALA A 299 118.86 4.69 82.94
C ALA A 299 119.77 5.77 83.54
N ARG A 300 119.79 6.98 82.94
CA ARG A 300 120.55 8.14 83.45
C ARG A 300 120.06 8.59 84.83
N ALA A 301 118.75 8.74 85.00
CA ALA A 301 118.16 9.11 86.29
C ALA A 301 118.48 8.09 87.40
N HIS A 302 118.59 6.79 87.08
CA HIS A 302 119.01 5.78 88.07
C HIS A 302 120.48 5.92 88.51
N THR A 303 121.39 6.35 87.63
CA THR A 303 122.79 6.64 88.01
C THR A 303 122.84 7.85 88.95
N GLU A 304 122.19 8.95 88.58
CA GLU A 304 122.14 10.20 89.37
C GLU A 304 121.55 9.97 90.77
N VAL A 305 120.50 9.13 90.88
CA VAL A 305 119.86 8.80 92.17
C VAL A 305 120.80 8.03 93.11
N GLU A 306 121.60 7.08 92.62
CA GLU A 306 122.50 6.30 93.49
C GLU A 306 123.74 7.11 93.92
N GLU A 307 124.23 8.05 93.09
CA GLU A 307 125.30 8.99 93.49
C GLU A 307 124.84 9.89 94.64
N VAL A 308 123.64 10.50 94.53
CA VAL A 308 123.03 11.30 95.60
C VAL A 308 122.79 10.46 96.88
N ARG A 309 122.48 9.17 96.72
CA ARG A 309 122.27 8.23 97.84
C ARG A 309 123.56 7.97 98.62
N ALA A 310 124.70 7.91 97.94
CA ALA A 310 126.01 7.75 98.57
C ALA A 310 126.36 8.99 99.42
N GLU A 311 126.26 10.20 98.87
CA GLU A 311 126.52 11.45 99.61
C GLU A 311 125.58 11.63 100.82
N ALA A 312 124.28 11.35 100.65
CA ALA A 312 123.31 11.46 101.74
C ALA A 312 123.65 10.52 102.92
N SER A 313 124.16 9.32 102.64
CA SER A 313 124.54 8.36 103.68
C SER A 313 125.71 8.84 104.55
N ALA A 314 126.67 9.56 103.96
CA ALA A 314 127.81 10.13 104.68
C ALA A 314 127.38 11.26 105.63
N HIS A 315 126.53 12.20 105.16
CA HIS A 315 126.07 13.32 105.97
C HIS A 315 125.24 12.89 107.20
N VAL A 316 124.40 11.86 107.07
CA VAL A 316 123.59 11.32 108.19
C VAL A 316 124.46 10.71 109.30
N ALA A 317 125.62 10.12 108.95
CA ALA A 317 126.55 9.53 109.90
C ALA A 317 127.35 10.55 110.72
N GLU A 318 127.45 11.80 110.25
CA GLU A 318 128.06 12.92 110.99
C GLU A 318 127.03 13.59 111.91
N ALA A 319 125.83 13.87 111.40
CA ALA A 319 124.76 14.54 112.15
C ALA A 319 124.36 13.80 113.44
N ARG A 320 124.30 12.46 113.42
CA ARG A 320 123.95 11.66 114.62
C ARG A 320 124.92 11.85 115.78
N ARG A 321 126.23 11.96 115.53
CA ARG A 321 127.24 12.18 116.58
C ARG A 321 127.10 13.55 117.27
N GLN A 322 126.45 14.51 116.62
CA GLN A 322 126.19 15.84 117.20
C GLN A 322 124.85 15.89 117.97
N ALA A 323 123.85 15.12 117.54
CA ALA A 323 122.52 15.08 118.17
C ALA A 323 122.54 14.49 119.59
N ASP A 324 123.25 13.37 119.80
CA ASP A 324 123.26 12.66 121.08
C ASP A 324 123.85 13.50 122.24
N ALA A 325 124.73 14.46 121.92
CA ALA A 325 125.31 15.39 122.88
C ALA A 325 124.34 16.50 123.33
N ALA A 326 123.32 16.83 122.54
CA ALA A 326 122.38 17.94 122.81
C ALA A 326 121.13 17.50 123.60
N ILE A 327 120.74 16.22 123.51
CA ILE A 327 119.49 15.71 124.10
C ILE A 327 119.57 15.65 125.64
N ALA A 328 120.76 15.51 126.21
CA ALA A 328 120.96 15.48 127.67
C ALA A 328 120.59 16.80 128.36
N THR A 329 120.69 17.95 127.67
CA THR A 329 120.54 19.30 128.25
C THR A 329 119.12 19.87 128.15
N ALA A 330 118.21 19.22 127.42
CA ALA A 330 116.91 19.81 127.05
C ALA A 330 115.73 19.42 127.96
N HIS A 331 115.85 18.35 128.75
CA HIS A 331 114.69 17.75 129.45
C HIS A 331 114.20 18.53 130.68
N GLU A 332 114.98 19.47 131.25
CA GLU A 332 114.61 20.16 132.49
C GLU A 332 113.60 21.32 132.32
N ALA A 333 113.34 21.77 131.08
CA ALA A 333 112.71 23.09 130.85
C ALA A 333 111.24 23.10 130.36
N VAL A 334 110.69 21.99 129.86
CA VAL A 334 109.51 22.03 128.94
C VAL A 334 108.14 21.86 129.64
N HIS A 335 108.09 21.57 130.93
CA HIS A 335 106.85 21.17 131.64
C HIS A 335 105.83 22.29 131.97
N ALA A 336 105.93 23.48 131.35
CA ALA A 336 105.15 24.66 131.74
C ALA A 336 103.93 24.98 130.85
N GLU A 337 104.04 24.90 129.52
CA GLU A 337 103.22 25.71 128.61
C GLU A 337 102.12 24.90 127.86
N ILE A 338 101.09 24.46 128.60
CA ILE A 338 99.85 23.88 128.04
C ILE A 338 98.69 24.89 128.16
N ALA A 339 97.62 24.70 127.38
CA ALA A 339 96.25 25.18 127.63
C ALA A 339 95.87 26.64 127.23
N ARG A 340 96.18 27.10 126.01
CA ARG A 340 95.54 28.30 125.45
C ARG A 340 94.97 28.19 124.03
N VAL A 341 93.73 28.67 123.91
CA VAL A 341 92.96 29.05 122.70
C VAL A 341 92.60 27.91 121.74
N HIS A 342 91.32 27.50 121.78
CA HIS A 342 90.79 26.37 121.00
C HIS A 342 89.35 26.58 120.48
N ALA A 343 88.86 27.84 120.41
CA ALA A 343 87.44 28.12 120.18
C ALA A 343 87.15 29.40 119.38
N GLU A 344 86.89 29.26 118.07
CA GLU A 344 86.02 30.06 117.19
C GLU A 344 86.19 29.51 115.74
N ARG A 345 85.19 29.46 114.84
CA ARG A 345 83.74 29.71 114.93
C ARG A 345 83.04 29.01 113.75
N GLU A 346 81.83 28.51 113.93
CA GLU A 346 80.98 27.95 112.86
C GLU A 346 79.65 28.72 112.83
N GLU A 347 79.25 29.20 111.64
CA GLU A 347 77.87 29.52 111.22
C GLU A 347 77.89 30.34 109.91
N ILE A 348 77.04 29.99 108.92
CA ILE A 348 76.00 30.89 108.34
C ILE A 348 75.18 30.24 107.19
N ARG A 349 73.83 30.35 107.33
CA ARG A 349 72.73 30.32 106.32
C ARG A 349 72.11 28.98 105.81
N ARG A 350 70.77 28.91 105.90
CA ARG A 350 69.82 27.89 105.39
C ARG A 350 68.60 28.58 104.71
N ALA A 351 67.78 27.81 103.94
CA ALA A 351 66.35 28.05 103.57
C ALA A 351 66.02 29.26 102.63
N ALA A 352 64.89 29.39 101.87
CA ALA A 352 63.73 28.57 101.37
C ALA A 352 62.97 29.43 100.27
N GLY A 353 61.89 29.07 99.54
CA GLY A 353 61.04 27.86 99.34
C GLY A 353 59.61 28.20 98.80
N LEU A 354 58.82 27.18 98.35
CA LEU A 354 57.32 27.15 98.12
C LEU A 354 56.63 27.88 96.92
N LYS A 355 55.82 27.15 96.08
CA LYS A 355 54.32 27.24 95.92
C LYS A 355 53.70 26.42 94.74
N ASP A 356 52.37 26.47 94.57
CA ASP A 356 51.40 25.52 93.92
C ASP A 356 50.07 26.29 93.53
N PRO A 357 48.90 25.71 93.13
CA PRO A 357 48.44 24.83 92.00
C PRO A 357 47.44 25.51 91.01
N GLY A 358 46.78 24.77 90.07
CA GLY A 358 45.53 25.21 89.37
C GLY A 358 45.02 24.30 88.21
N ALA A 359 43.72 24.31 87.89
CA ALA A 359 43.08 23.52 86.80
C ALA A 359 41.73 24.12 86.29
N GLY A 360 41.30 23.82 85.05
CA GLY A 360 39.95 24.12 84.53
C GLY A 360 39.81 24.25 82.99
N ASP A 361 38.60 23.96 82.48
CA ASP A 361 38.02 24.19 81.13
C ASP A 361 38.84 23.94 79.84
N THR A 362 38.52 22.83 79.16
CA THR A 362 39.00 22.50 77.80
C THR A 362 38.13 23.16 76.71
N LEU A 363 38.45 24.40 76.34
CA LEU A 363 37.96 24.98 75.08
C LEU A 363 38.50 24.18 73.88
N LEU A 364 37.62 23.76 72.96
CA LEU A 364 37.98 23.05 71.72
C LEU A 364 38.60 24.02 70.69
N SER A 365 39.82 24.48 70.98
CA SER A 365 40.67 25.13 69.99
C SER A 365 41.20 24.11 68.99
N ILE A 366 41.25 24.48 67.71
CA ILE A 366 42.10 23.78 66.74
C ILE A 366 43.54 23.82 67.29
N PRO A 367 44.27 22.69 67.35
CA PRO A 367 45.63 22.67 67.84
C PRO A 367 46.56 23.46 66.94
N VAL A 368 47.31 24.39 67.54
CA VAL A 368 48.27 25.23 66.84
C VAL A 368 49.61 24.48 66.70
N PRO A 369 50.13 24.27 65.47
CA PRO A 369 51.39 23.57 65.27
C PRO A 369 52.60 24.36 65.77
N ALA A 370 53.59 23.62 66.27
CA ALA A 370 54.91 24.13 66.60
C ALA A 370 55.60 24.73 65.35
N ALA A 371 56.44 25.75 65.54
CA ALA A 371 56.99 26.54 64.43
C ALA A 371 57.78 25.73 63.39
N GLY A 372 58.46 24.64 63.80
CA GLY A 372 59.23 23.77 62.89
C GLY A 372 58.36 22.90 61.97
N ILE A 373 57.15 22.52 62.40
CA ILE A 373 56.28 21.59 61.65
C ILE A 373 55.17 22.28 60.85
N ARG A 374 54.85 23.55 61.17
CA ARG A 374 53.72 24.32 60.61
C ARG A 374 53.68 24.37 59.08
N ALA A 375 54.82 24.31 58.39
CA ALA A 375 54.88 24.30 56.93
C ALA A 375 54.22 23.06 56.29
N TYR A 376 53.93 22.02 57.08
CA TYR A 376 53.42 20.73 56.62
C TYR A 376 52.08 20.31 57.26
N THR A 377 51.46 21.18 58.06
CA THR A 377 50.21 20.87 58.79
C THR A 377 48.94 21.48 58.19
N GLY A 378 49.04 22.32 57.15
CA GLY A 378 47.88 23.04 56.58
C GLY A 378 46.68 22.14 56.25
N ALA A 379 46.89 21.01 55.57
CA ALA A 379 45.81 20.07 55.24
C ALA A 379 45.12 19.44 56.46
N ILE A 380 45.82 19.34 57.61
CA ILE A 380 45.25 18.88 58.88
C ILE A 380 44.44 20.01 59.54
N GLU A 381 44.94 21.24 59.48
CA GLU A 381 44.26 22.45 60.00
C GLU A 381 42.99 22.78 59.19
N ASP A 382 43.02 22.63 57.87
CA ASP A 382 41.87 22.83 56.96
C ASP A 382 40.77 21.79 57.21
N ALA A 383 41.13 20.52 57.41
CA ALA A 383 40.18 19.45 57.74
C ALA A 383 39.54 19.65 59.12
N LEU A 384 40.34 20.08 60.11
CA LEU A 384 39.85 20.43 61.45
C LEU A 384 38.93 21.66 61.43
N SER A 385 39.22 22.68 60.61
CA SER A 385 38.30 23.81 60.46
C SER A 385 37.00 23.37 59.79
N THR A 386 37.06 22.65 58.67
CA THR A 386 35.86 22.25 57.92
C THR A 386 34.88 21.43 58.77
N VAL A 387 35.38 20.48 59.58
CA VAL A 387 34.53 19.71 60.52
C VAL A 387 34.05 20.57 61.69
N ARG A 388 34.86 21.48 62.24
CA ARG A 388 34.40 22.45 63.26
C ARG A 388 33.32 23.39 62.70
N ASP A 389 33.38 23.72 61.42
CA ASP A 389 32.43 24.62 60.78
C ASP A 389 31.10 23.89 60.47
N VAL A 390 31.11 22.56 60.25
CA VAL A 390 29.91 21.69 60.33
C VAL A 390 29.33 21.66 61.75
N ASP A 391 30.16 21.40 62.77
CA ASP A 391 29.77 21.38 64.19
C ASP A 391 29.11 22.71 64.61
N TYR A 392 29.69 23.85 64.20
CA TYR A 392 29.15 25.18 64.50
C TYR A 392 27.79 25.46 63.83
N VAL A 393 27.58 25.06 62.58
CA VAL A 393 26.30 25.23 61.88
C VAL A 393 25.21 24.35 62.51
N LEU A 394 25.55 23.14 62.96
CA LEU A 394 24.62 22.26 63.66
C LEU A 394 24.33 22.74 65.09
N GLU A 395 25.32 23.26 65.83
CA GLU A 395 25.12 23.89 67.13
C GLU A 395 24.22 25.13 67.02
N ALA A 396 24.34 25.92 65.96
CA ALA A 396 23.45 27.05 65.68
C ALA A 396 22.00 26.63 65.41
N ALA A 397 21.81 25.54 64.66
CA ALA A 397 20.50 24.94 64.38
C ALA A 397 19.86 24.36 65.67
N VAL A 398 20.58 23.53 66.42
CA VAL A 398 20.15 22.98 67.72
C VAL A 398 19.77 24.08 68.71
N SER A 399 20.56 25.16 68.74
CA SER A 399 20.33 26.28 69.67
C SER A 399 19.12 27.16 69.30
N GLY A 400 18.54 27.01 68.12
CA GLY A 400 17.43 27.85 67.64
C GLY A 400 17.76 29.35 67.56
N ARG A 401 19.05 29.71 67.38
CA ARG A 401 19.52 31.11 67.40
C ARG A 401 19.59 31.78 66.03
N GLY A 402 19.34 31.05 64.95
CA GLY A 402 19.10 31.61 63.62
C GLY A 402 17.76 32.35 63.54
N ARG A 403 17.61 33.28 62.58
CA ARG A 403 16.32 33.92 62.31
C ARG A 403 15.44 32.97 61.48
N PRO A 404 14.14 32.84 61.76
CA PRO A 404 13.27 31.84 61.12
C PRO A 404 12.93 32.11 59.64
N GLU A 405 13.50 33.13 59.01
CA GLU A 405 13.42 33.36 57.56
C GLU A 405 14.71 32.92 56.81
N GLU A 406 15.79 32.64 57.55
CA GLU A 406 17.03 32.04 57.07
C GLU A 406 17.18 30.66 57.73
N GLY A 407 16.31 29.73 57.33
CA GLY A 407 16.42 28.33 57.72
C GLY A 407 17.81 27.79 57.35
N THR A 408 18.40 27.00 58.25
CA THR A 408 19.81 26.56 58.14
C THR A 408 20.11 26.01 56.75
N ASP A 409 20.95 26.69 55.99
CA ASP A 409 21.15 26.43 54.56
C ASP A 409 21.62 24.99 54.34
N ALA A 410 20.68 24.13 53.93
CA ALA A 410 20.91 22.71 53.73
C ALA A 410 21.91 22.46 52.60
N GLU A 411 22.11 23.40 51.67
CA GLU A 411 23.10 23.31 50.60
C GLU A 411 24.49 23.78 51.06
N LEU A 412 24.57 24.74 52.00
CA LEU A 412 25.81 25.00 52.74
C LEU A 412 26.21 23.79 53.58
N VAL A 413 25.28 23.18 54.32
CA VAL A 413 25.54 21.97 55.11
C VAL A 413 25.98 20.83 54.18
N ARG A 414 25.27 20.56 53.09
CA ARG A 414 25.64 19.54 52.08
C ARG A 414 27.05 19.77 51.52
N ARG A 415 27.44 21.02 51.28
CA ARG A 415 28.78 21.40 50.78
C ARG A 415 29.88 21.22 51.82
N LEU A 416 29.66 21.66 53.05
CA LEU A 416 30.62 21.48 54.17
C LEU A 416 30.78 19.99 54.52
N VAL A 417 29.68 19.24 54.52
CA VAL A 417 29.64 17.78 54.70
C VAL A 417 30.40 17.05 53.60
N GLY A 418 30.21 17.44 52.33
CA GLY A 418 30.96 16.87 51.20
C GLY A 418 32.46 17.12 51.33
N ALA A 419 32.86 18.35 51.65
CA ALA A 419 34.27 18.71 51.87
C ALA A 419 34.87 17.94 53.07
N ALA A 420 34.14 17.82 54.18
CA ALA A 420 34.55 17.05 55.34
C ALA A 420 34.76 15.56 55.01
N ALA A 421 33.84 14.95 54.23
CA ALA A 421 33.93 13.55 53.83
C ALA A 421 35.13 13.28 52.90
N GLU A 422 35.43 14.17 51.96
CA GLU A 422 36.61 14.10 51.09
C GLU A 422 37.91 14.26 51.91
N GLN A 423 37.97 15.29 52.75
CA GLN A 423 39.12 15.58 53.61
C GLN A 423 39.39 14.47 54.65
N ALA A 424 38.36 13.79 55.17
CA ALA A 424 38.50 12.74 56.19
C ALA A 424 39.39 11.56 55.76
N TRP A 425 39.35 11.20 54.48
CA TRP A 425 40.21 10.16 53.89
C TRP A 425 41.66 10.62 53.79
N HIS A 426 41.88 11.85 53.30
CA HIS A 426 43.22 12.44 53.20
C HIS A 426 43.84 12.70 54.57
N LEU A 427 43.06 13.15 55.55
CA LEU A 427 43.50 13.45 56.91
C LEU A 427 44.13 12.23 57.60
N SER A 428 43.56 11.04 57.42
CA SER A 428 44.09 9.80 58.01
C SER A 428 45.50 9.49 57.51
N GLU A 429 45.76 9.68 56.21
CA GLU A 429 47.07 9.47 55.60
C GLU A 429 48.07 10.61 55.90
N GLU A 430 47.60 11.87 55.94
CA GLU A 430 48.42 13.01 56.34
C GLU A 430 48.90 12.86 57.80
N LEU A 431 48.01 12.53 58.74
CA LEU A 431 48.38 12.29 60.13
C LEU A 431 49.33 11.10 60.29
N ARG A 432 49.12 10.02 59.54
CA ARG A 432 49.99 8.83 59.55
C ARG A 432 51.38 9.10 58.98
N THR A 433 51.49 10.01 58.00
CA THR A 433 52.75 10.29 57.32
C THR A 433 53.51 11.50 57.88
N LEU A 434 52.85 12.44 58.57
CA LEU A 434 53.47 13.68 59.05
C LEU A 434 54.79 13.46 59.83
N PRO A 435 54.91 12.53 60.81
CA PRO A 435 56.17 12.35 61.55
C PRO A 435 57.33 11.89 60.65
N THR A 436 57.04 11.10 59.61
CA THR A 436 58.04 10.58 58.66
C THR A 436 58.61 11.64 57.71
N ARG A 437 58.04 12.85 57.69
CA ARG A 437 58.54 13.99 56.89
C ARG A 437 59.72 14.70 57.54
N PHE A 438 60.04 14.38 58.80
CA PHE A 438 61.12 15.00 59.58
C PHE A 438 62.22 13.98 59.90
N SER A 439 63.48 14.41 59.86
CA SER A 439 64.66 13.59 60.20
C SER A 439 65.31 13.99 61.54
N THR A 440 64.90 15.12 62.11
CA THR A 440 65.35 15.66 63.39
C THR A 440 64.45 15.16 64.53
N ALA A 441 65.03 14.45 65.50
CA ALA A 441 64.27 13.78 66.57
C ALA A 441 63.33 14.71 67.37
N TRP A 442 63.68 15.99 67.52
CA TRP A 442 62.80 16.99 68.15
C TRP A 442 61.56 17.29 67.33
N ASP A 443 61.70 17.47 66.01
CA ASP A 443 60.57 17.79 65.12
C ASP A 443 59.71 16.55 64.83
N VAL A 444 60.30 15.35 64.83
CA VAL A 444 59.56 14.08 64.85
C VAL A 444 58.69 14.00 66.11
N GLN A 445 59.25 14.24 67.30
CA GLN A 445 58.48 14.20 68.54
C GLN A 445 57.39 15.29 68.58
N ALA A 446 57.66 16.48 68.03
CA ALA A 446 56.68 17.55 67.89
C ALA A 446 55.55 17.17 66.92
N ALA A 447 55.86 16.49 65.80
CA ALA A 447 54.89 15.98 64.85
C ALA A 447 54.03 14.86 65.44
N GLU A 448 54.62 13.89 66.16
CA GLU A 448 53.88 12.83 66.87
C GLU A 448 52.89 13.42 67.89
N ASN A 449 53.36 14.38 68.72
CA ASN A 449 52.50 15.07 69.68
C ASN A 449 51.38 15.86 68.98
N TYR A 450 51.69 16.52 67.86
CA TYR A 450 50.69 17.25 67.08
C TYR A 450 49.64 16.32 66.48
N VAL A 451 50.06 15.19 65.90
CA VAL A 451 49.19 14.15 65.35
C VAL A 451 48.23 13.61 66.41
N ALA A 452 48.72 13.31 67.60
CA ALA A 452 47.89 12.82 68.70
C ALA A 452 46.82 13.85 69.14
N VAL A 453 47.18 15.14 69.24
CA VAL A 453 46.22 16.19 69.61
C VAL A 453 45.24 16.49 68.47
N ALA A 454 45.70 16.50 67.22
CA ALA A 454 44.85 16.70 66.04
C ALA A 454 43.81 15.58 65.86
N ALA A 455 44.23 14.31 65.99
CA ALA A 455 43.32 13.16 65.94
C ALA A 455 42.27 13.22 67.06
N ASN A 456 42.67 13.55 68.28
CA ASN A 456 41.75 13.71 69.41
C ASN A 456 40.76 14.88 69.21
N ALA A 457 41.23 16.03 68.71
CA ALA A 457 40.37 17.18 68.40
C ALA A 457 39.35 16.83 67.31
N TYR A 458 39.77 16.14 66.25
CA TYR A 458 38.91 15.72 65.15
C TYR A 458 37.85 14.72 65.62
N GLY A 459 38.23 13.71 66.39
CA GLY A 459 37.30 12.75 66.99
C GLY A 459 36.29 13.39 67.96
N ALA A 460 36.72 14.38 68.74
CA ALA A 460 35.83 15.12 69.63
C ALA A 460 34.79 15.95 68.87
N LEU A 461 35.16 16.57 67.74
CA LEU A 461 34.22 17.30 66.88
C LEU A 461 33.18 16.35 66.25
N LEU A 462 33.58 15.18 65.77
CA LEU A 462 32.64 14.16 65.26
C LEU A 462 31.63 13.72 66.33
N GLN A 463 32.07 13.57 67.59
CA GLN A 463 31.18 13.23 68.71
C GLN A 463 30.20 14.37 69.06
N ARG A 464 30.60 15.64 68.93
CA ARG A 464 29.67 16.78 69.07
C ARG A 464 28.65 16.81 67.94
N ILE A 465 29.09 16.60 66.70
CA ILE A 465 28.23 16.53 65.51
C ILE A 465 27.18 15.42 65.67
N GLU A 466 27.58 14.23 66.12
CA GLU A 466 26.65 13.14 66.43
C GLU A 466 25.63 13.52 67.51
N ALA A 467 26.09 14.10 68.62
CA ALA A 467 25.21 14.55 69.70
C ALA A 467 24.25 15.68 69.26
N ALA A 468 24.67 16.53 68.32
CA ALA A 468 23.83 17.57 67.72
C ALA A 468 22.79 16.97 66.75
N VAL A 469 23.17 15.97 65.94
CA VAL A 469 22.26 15.27 65.02
C VAL A 469 21.15 14.54 65.77
N GLU A 470 21.43 13.89 66.90
CA GLU A 470 20.37 13.29 67.73
C GLU A 470 19.41 14.35 68.31
N GLN A 471 19.91 15.52 68.69
CA GLN A 471 19.07 16.63 69.15
C GLN A 471 18.20 17.21 68.02
N LEU A 472 18.75 17.37 66.80
CA LEU A 472 17.98 17.78 65.62
C LEU A 472 16.94 16.73 65.19
N ARG A 473 17.23 15.44 65.42
CA ARG A 473 16.29 14.34 65.17
C ARG A 473 15.10 14.38 66.14
N VAL A 474 15.30 14.87 67.36
CA VAL A 474 14.23 15.14 68.33
C VAL A 474 13.46 16.44 68.02
N SER A 475 14.11 17.46 67.45
CA SER A 475 13.44 18.72 67.06
C SER A 475 12.69 18.65 65.72
N GLY A 476 13.00 17.67 64.86
CA GLY A 476 12.26 17.37 63.63
C GLY A 476 12.93 17.78 62.32
N GLU A 477 14.19 18.22 62.33
CA GLU A 477 14.92 18.74 61.17
C GLU A 477 15.43 17.63 60.23
N SER A 478 14.49 16.98 59.54
CA SER A 478 14.71 15.70 58.85
C SER A 478 15.76 15.74 57.73
N GLU A 479 15.87 16.83 56.96
CA GLU A 479 16.85 16.90 55.86
C GLU A 479 18.29 17.04 56.38
N LEU A 480 18.53 17.94 57.34
CA LEU A 480 19.85 18.12 57.96
C LEU A 480 20.32 16.84 58.65
N VAL A 481 19.41 16.18 59.38
CA VAL A 481 19.67 14.88 60.02
C VAL A 481 20.06 13.82 58.99
N GLN A 482 19.38 13.75 57.84
CA GLN A 482 19.73 12.79 56.78
C GLN A 482 21.12 13.07 56.17
N ILE A 483 21.41 14.32 55.81
CA ILE A 483 22.69 14.72 55.20
C ILE A 483 23.87 14.37 56.11
N VAL A 484 23.79 14.72 57.39
CA VAL A 484 24.89 14.52 58.34
C VAL A 484 24.97 13.07 58.84
N THR A 485 23.85 12.36 58.99
CA THR A 485 23.88 10.92 59.35
C THR A 485 24.58 10.11 58.25
N ALA A 486 24.27 10.38 56.97
CA ALA A 486 24.93 9.71 55.85
C ALA A 486 26.45 9.91 55.85
N MET A 487 26.90 11.15 56.10
CA MET A 487 28.32 11.46 56.28
C MET A 487 28.96 10.68 57.42
N LEU A 488 28.31 10.65 58.60
CA LEU A 488 28.84 9.93 59.77
C LEU A 488 28.97 8.42 59.51
N ASP A 489 27.99 7.79 58.86
CA ASP A 489 27.97 6.35 58.59
C ASP A 489 28.96 5.91 57.48
N GLU A 490 29.26 6.80 56.54
CA GLU A 490 30.32 6.61 55.53
C GLU A 490 31.71 7.07 56.04
N HIS A 491 31.78 7.72 57.20
CA HIS A 491 33.00 8.35 57.69
C HIS A 491 34.10 7.32 58.01
N PRO A 492 35.34 7.45 57.45
CA PRO A 492 36.38 6.43 57.62
C PRO A 492 36.78 6.18 59.08
N TRP A 493 36.62 7.18 59.97
CA TRP A 493 36.95 7.09 61.40
C TRP A 493 35.85 6.45 62.27
N ARG A 494 34.71 6.01 61.70
CA ARG A 494 33.65 5.27 62.43
C ARG A 494 33.85 3.74 62.43
N ARG A 495 34.87 3.21 61.75
CA ARG A 495 35.07 1.76 61.52
C ARG A 495 36.25 1.16 62.30
N THR A 496 36.58 1.75 63.44
CA THR A 496 37.62 1.33 64.40
C THR A 496 37.13 1.51 65.83
#